data_AF-A0A5B0SVJ5-F1
#
_entry.id   AF-A0A5B0SVJ5-F1
#
_cell.length_a   1.000
_cell.length_b   1.000
_cell.length_c   1.000
_cell.angle_alpha   90.00
_cell.angle_beta   90.00
_cell.angle_gamma   90.00
#
_symmetry.space_group_name_H-M   'P 1'
#
loop_
_entity.id
_entity.type
_entity.pdbx_description
1 polymer ?
#
loop_
_entity_poly.entity_id
_entity_poly.type
_entity_poly.pdbx_seq_one_letter_code
_entity_poly.pdbx_strand_id
1 'polypeptide(L)'
;MIKPTNNKLVSSLSKLSQAASSRKDSISGTVLKLHPDECYEMENPRTVFDDALLNSIVEDFRDPNKGQQEAIYVYPADENGKYRVQIGATRLHAGRIVVKENPDFRLKAIIDTAIVSKDESEQYFERGMSNIKRNNMTLRDRANFIADYLEKTKKEGKKITQADVAERLGLKNSSAVSRLLKLRFMSAEVESLYNTGVTTDIDTLASLVDIQQENPALFSELIALPEIERSTVRQAKKNGTLKIVDPEEAESTAFKENEKLAHAQNSQTGSSDDEVVTIAYVDYIFKTGSVNLLIKQTSEGFLASLETIFEHGITYEKSFAESPLFASEDEAANYAKSLIEAWAESVISDKDAVSIEEYQDAKSFLQWLKTSTGKAEKPAGQQRAKKVSLNATIWGEVNGEKCELLVNVSQEVIGADMKDKVTSGFVLVSVDGVVKLVNEKDFVFKSAEYKE
;
A
#
# COMPACT_ATOMS: atom_id res chain seq x y z
N MET A 1 -56.20 -53.56 42.35
CA MET A 1 -55.72 -52.16 42.48
C MET A 1 -54.36 -52.05 41.82
N ILE A 2 -54.28 -51.49 40.61
CA ILE A 2 -53.01 -51.29 39.88
C ILE A 2 -52.58 -49.85 40.16
N LYS A 3 -51.42 -49.67 40.81
CA LYS A 3 -50.86 -48.35 41.12
C LYS A 3 -50.37 -47.68 39.81
N PRO A 4 -50.63 -46.37 39.60
CA PRO A 4 -50.17 -45.67 38.40
C PRO A 4 -48.71 -45.27 38.57
N THR A 5 -47.79 -46.12 38.13
CA THR A 5 -46.38 -45.76 37.90
C THR A 5 -46.25 -45.16 36.51
N ASN A 6 -46.63 -43.89 36.29
CA ASN A 6 -46.27 -43.23 35.03
C ASN A 6 -46.21 -41.69 35.00
N ASN A 7 -46.32 -40.97 36.13
CA ASN A 7 -46.25 -39.50 36.08
C ASN A 7 -44.85 -38.90 36.21
N LYS A 8 -43.90 -39.60 36.86
CA LYS A 8 -42.53 -39.06 37.04
C LYS A 8 -41.70 -39.13 35.77
N LEU A 9 -41.76 -40.23 35.03
CA LEU A 9 -41.01 -40.45 33.77
C LEU A 9 -41.48 -39.51 32.64
N VAL A 10 -42.79 -39.31 32.52
CA VAL A 10 -43.36 -38.33 31.58
C VAL A 10 -42.90 -36.92 31.94
N SER A 11 -42.94 -36.53 33.23
CA SER A 11 -42.47 -35.20 33.65
C SER A 11 -40.96 -34.98 33.41
N SER A 12 -40.13 -36.02 33.57
CA SER A 12 -38.69 -35.93 33.31
C SER A 12 -38.38 -35.88 31.81
N LEU A 13 -39.13 -36.60 30.98
CA LEU A 13 -39.02 -36.55 29.52
C LEU A 13 -39.54 -35.22 28.96
N SER A 14 -40.63 -34.67 29.53
CA SER A 14 -41.13 -33.34 29.18
C SER A 14 -40.15 -32.24 29.58
N LYS A 15 -39.47 -32.35 30.73
CA LYS A 15 -38.40 -31.42 31.15
C LYS A 15 -37.14 -31.56 30.28
N LEU A 16 -36.77 -32.77 29.87
CA LEU A 16 -35.68 -33.00 28.91
C LEU A 16 -36.03 -32.48 27.51
N SER A 17 -37.27 -32.66 27.06
CA SER A 17 -37.79 -32.11 25.80
C SER A 17 -37.87 -30.59 25.84
N GLN A 18 -38.34 -29.98 26.94
CA GLN A 18 -38.32 -28.53 27.14
C GLN A 18 -36.88 -28.00 27.23
N ALA A 19 -35.96 -28.70 27.87
CA ALA A 19 -34.54 -28.33 27.93
C ALA A 19 -33.83 -28.48 26.57
N ALA A 20 -34.24 -29.45 25.74
CA ALA A 20 -33.75 -29.62 24.37
C ALA A 20 -34.36 -28.58 23.41
N SER A 21 -35.64 -28.24 23.58
CA SER A 21 -36.31 -27.17 22.83
C SER A 21 -35.84 -25.78 23.23
N SER A 22 -35.56 -25.53 24.51
CA SER A 22 -34.97 -24.25 24.97
C SER A 22 -33.50 -24.10 24.56
N ARG A 23 -32.79 -25.23 24.32
CA ARG A 23 -31.46 -25.20 23.70
C ARG A 23 -31.52 -24.89 22.21
N LYS A 24 -32.57 -25.27 21.46
CA LYS A 24 -32.66 -24.93 20.03
C LYS A 24 -32.50 -23.43 19.77
N ASP A 25 -32.95 -22.60 20.71
CA ASP A 25 -32.87 -21.13 20.61
C ASP A 25 -31.55 -20.54 21.17
N SER A 26 -30.67 -21.33 21.80
CA SER A 26 -29.44 -20.85 22.48
C SER A 26 -28.14 -21.57 22.07
N ILE A 27 -28.06 -22.19 20.89
CA ILE A 27 -26.86 -22.92 20.44
C ILE A 27 -25.78 -22.01 19.81
N SER A 28 -26.12 -20.75 19.52
CA SER A 28 -25.18 -19.79 18.93
C SER A 28 -23.91 -19.66 19.79
N GLY A 29 -22.74 -19.91 19.20
CA GLY A 29 -21.44 -19.84 19.88
C GLY A 29 -21.01 -21.12 20.62
N THR A 30 -21.81 -22.20 20.60
CA THR A 30 -21.42 -23.48 21.22
C THR A 30 -20.46 -24.26 20.31
N VAL A 31 -19.32 -24.72 20.84
CA VAL A 31 -18.40 -25.61 20.11
C VAL A 31 -18.93 -27.05 20.15
N LEU A 32 -19.38 -27.53 19.00
CA LEU A 32 -19.72 -28.92 18.74
C LEU A 32 -18.51 -29.71 18.22
N LYS A 33 -18.57 -31.03 18.40
CA LYS A 33 -17.65 -31.99 17.79
C LYS A 33 -18.42 -32.79 16.74
N LEU A 34 -18.19 -32.48 15.46
CA LEU A 34 -18.91 -33.08 14.33
C LEU A 34 -18.00 -34.03 13.56
N HIS A 35 -18.54 -35.14 13.09
CA HIS A 35 -17.87 -35.96 12.09
C HIS A 35 -17.78 -35.18 10.76
N PRO A 36 -16.66 -35.22 10.02
CA PRO A 36 -16.53 -34.48 8.75
C PRO A 36 -17.67 -34.73 7.75
N ASP A 37 -18.22 -35.94 7.69
CA ASP A 37 -19.34 -36.30 6.79
C ASP A 37 -20.72 -35.72 7.19
N GLU A 38 -20.84 -35.23 8.42
CA GLU A 38 -21.98 -34.43 8.86
C GLU A 38 -21.92 -33.01 8.29
N CYS A 39 -20.76 -32.59 7.77
CA CYS A 39 -20.54 -31.26 7.21
C CYS A 39 -20.44 -31.29 5.68
N TYR A 40 -20.98 -30.27 5.03
CA TYR A 40 -20.86 -30.10 3.58
C TYR A 40 -20.55 -28.65 3.20
N GLU A 41 -19.91 -28.48 2.04
CA GLU A 41 -19.65 -27.18 1.45
C GLU A 41 -20.70 -26.88 0.39
N MET A 42 -21.14 -25.63 0.34
CA MET A 42 -21.82 -25.07 -0.82
C MET A 42 -20.83 -24.19 -1.59
N GLU A 43 -21.30 -23.45 -2.59
CA GLU A 43 -20.56 -22.45 -3.36
C GLU A 43 -19.60 -21.63 -2.50
N ASN A 44 -18.31 -21.96 -2.64
CA ASN A 44 -17.19 -21.33 -1.97
C ASN A 44 -16.48 -20.41 -2.96
N PRO A 45 -16.21 -19.13 -2.63
CA PRO A 45 -15.49 -18.23 -3.53
C PRO A 45 -14.07 -18.68 -3.90
N ARG A 46 -13.51 -19.63 -3.14
CA ARG A 46 -12.22 -20.25 -3.44
C ARG A 46 -12.42 -21.61 -4.06
N THR A 47 -11.78 -21.83 -5.20
CA THR A 47 -11.82 -23.09 -5.95
C THR A 47 -10.52 -23.88 -5.81
N VAL A 48 -9.38 -23.20 -5.63
CA VAL A 48 -8.07 -23.83 -5.47
C VAL A 48 -7.64 -23.79 -4.01
N PHE A 49 -7.25 -24.94 -3.46
CA PHE A 49 -6.76 -25.07 -2.10
C PHE A 49 -5.24 -25.31 -2.14
N ASP A 50 -4.50 -24.57 -1.33
CA ASP A 50 -3.06 -24.77 -1.20
C ASP A 50 -2.77 -26.09 -0.46
N ASP A 51 -2.12 -27.02 -1.16
CA ASP A 51 -1.75 -28.34 -0.64
C ASP A 51 -0.80 -28.24 0.55
N ALA A 52 0.14 -27.28 0.55
CA ALA A 52 1.08 -27.11 1.65
C ALA A 52 0.34 -26.72 2.93
N LEU A 53 -0.60 -25.78 2.82
CA LEU A 53 -1.45 -25.38 3.93
C LEU A 53 -2.40 -26.51 4.36
N LEU A 54 -3.01 -27.23 3.42
CA LEU A 54 -3.89 -28.36 3.71
C LEU A 54 -3.13 -29.43 4.50
N ASN A 55 -1.94 -29.82 4.04
CA ASN A 55 -1.08 -30.80 4.70
C ASN A 55 -0.63 -30.32 6.07
N SER A 56 -0.28 -29.03 6.23
CA SER A 56 0.04 -28.46 7.54
C SER A 56 -1.12 -28.59 8.53
N ILE A 57 -2.36 -28.38 8.10
CA ILE A 57 -3.55 -28.52 8.96
C ILE A 57 -3.80 -30.00 9.30
N VAL A 58 -3.58 -30.91 8.34
CA VAL A 58 -3.68 -32.36 8.57
C VAL A 58 -2.68 -32.81 9.64
N GLU A 59 -1.43 -32.36 9.57
CA GLU A 59 -0.41 -32.66 10.59
C GLU A 59 -0.81 -32.12 11.97
N ASP A 60 -1.28 -30.87 12.05
CA ASP A 60 -1.76 -30.30 13.31
C ASP A 60 -2.95 -31.08 13.88
N PHE A 61 -3.84 -31.60 13.02
CA PHE A 61 -4.99 -32.41 13.44
C PHE A 61 -4.59 -33.79 13.98
N ARG A 62 -3.49 -34.36 13.46
CA ARG A 62 -2.92 -35.63 13.91
C ARG A 62 -2.17 -35.49 15.25
N ASP A 63 -1.59 -34.31 15.53
CA ASP A 63 -0.86 -34.04 16.77
C ASP A 63 -1.82 -33.93 17.97
N PRO A 64 -1.74 -34.83 18.97
CA PRO A 64 -2.60 -34.79 20.16
C PRO A 64 -2.44 -33.54 21.02
N ASN A 65 -1.28 -32.90 20.97
CA ASN A 65 -0.96 -31.70 21.76
C ASN A 65 -1.45 -30.42 21.09
N LYS A 66 -1.71 -30.46 19.78
CA LYS A 66 -2.26 -29.35 19.02
C LYS A 66 -3.72 -29.61 18.66
N GLY A 67 -3.99 -30.61 17.85
CA GLY A 67 -5.29 -30.84 17.23
C GLY A 67 -5.82 -29.61 16.49
N GLN A 68 -7.15 -29.57 16.31
CA GLN A 68 -7.79 -28.39 15.73
C GLN A 68 -7.79 -27.21 16.70
N GLN A 69 -7.05 -26.14 16.38
CA GLN A 69 -6.98 -24.91 17.18
C GLN A 69 -8.21 -24.02 16.98
N GLU A 70 -8.58 -23.73 15.74
CA GLU A 70 -9.75 -22.90 15.40
C GLU A 70 -10.92 -23.76 14.90
N ALA A 71 -12.11 -23.50 15.42
CA ALA A 71 -13.34 -24.14 14.95
C ALA A 71 -13.69 -23.73 13.50
N ILE A 72 -14.45 -24.59 12.82
CA ILE A 72 -15.19 -24.21 11.61
C ILE A 72 -16.49 -23.51 12.02
N TYR A 73 -17.03 -22.63 11.19
CA TYR A 73 -18.35 -22.03 11.40
C TYR A 73 -19.34 -22.66 10.46
N VAL A 74 -20.46 -23.12 11.02
CA VAL A 74 -21.50 -23.83 10.28
C VAL A 74 -22.86 -23.20 10.51
N TYR A 75 -23.75 -23.42 9.54
CA TYR A 75 -25.18 -23.14 9.70
C TYR A 75 -25.79 -24.14 10.70
N PRO A 76 -27.00 -23.86 11.21
CA PRO A 76 -27.83 -24.89 11.81
C PRO A 76 -28.00 -26.09 10.86
N ALA A 77 -28.24 -27.27 11.43
CA ALA A 77 -28.46 -28.48 10.65
C ALA A 77 -29.64 -28.31 9.68
N ASP A 78 -29.48 -28.82 8.46
CA ASP A 78 -30.52 -28.87 7.44
C ASP A 78 -31.55 -29.98 7.74
N GLU A 79 -32.51 -30.17 6.84
CA GLU A 79 -33.55 -31.20 6.95
C GLU A 79 -32.99 -32.63 7.00
N ASN A 80 -31.78 -32.84 6.47
CA ASN A 80 -31.07 -34.12 6.49
C ASN A 80 -30.18 -34.28 7.73
N GLY A 81 -30.20 -33.32 8.66
CA GLY A 81 -29.35 -33.30 9.84
C GLY A 81 -27.88 -32.93 9.55
N LYS A 82 -27.56 -32.41 8.35
CA LYS A 82 -26.21 -32.02 7.96
C LYS A 82 -25.95 -30.53 8.13
N TYR A 83 -24.70 -30.18 8.36
CA TYR A 83 -24.25 -28.82 8.64
C TYR A 83 -23.55 -28.21 7.43
N ARG A 84 -24.11 -27.14 6.87
CA ARG A 84 -23.44 -26.36 5.82
C ARG A 84 -22.27 -25.59 6.43
N VAL A 85 -21.10 -25.60 5.78
CA VAL A 85 -19.94 -24.80 6.21
C VAL A 85 -20.05 -23.37 5.68
N GLN A 86 -19.90 -22.40 6.59
CA GLN A 86 -19.72 -20.98 6.26
C GLN A 86 -18.24 -20.60 6.25
N ILE A 87 -17.48 -20.91 7.30
CA ILE A 87 -16.04 -20.62 7.39
C ILE A 87 -15.28 -21.89 7.76
N GLY A 88 -14.12 -22.11 7.14
CA GLY A 88 -13.23 -23.22 7.48
C GLY A 88 -13.25 -24.38 6.50
N ALA A 89 -13.51 -24.12 5.22
CA ALA A 89 -13.46 -25.11 4.15
C ALA A 89 -12.17 -25.94 4.14
N THR A 90 -10.97 -25.33 4.23
CA THR A 90 -9.71 -26.11 4.27
C THR A 90 -9.68 -27.09 5.44
N ARG A 91 -10.23 -26.72 6.60
CA ARG A 91 -10.29 -27.59 7.78
C ARG A 91 -11.26 -28.74 7.60
N LEU A 92 -12.36 -28.53 6.89
CA LEU A 92 -13.26 -29.62 6.51
C LEU A 92 -12.53 -30.61 5.58
N HIS A 93 -11.83 -30.13 4.55
CA HIS A 93 -11.01 -30.98 3.68
C HIS A 93 -9.93 -31.74 4.45
N ALA A 94 -9.20 -31.06 5.35
CA ALA A 94 -8.22 -31.71 6.22
C ALA A 94 -8.87 -32.78 7.11
N GLY A 95 -10.03 -32.48 7.71
CA GLY A 95 -10.78 -33.42 8.52
C GLY A 95 -11.22 -34.67 7.73
N ARG A 96 -11.63 -34.50 6.47
CA ARG A 96 -11.96 -35.63 5.56
C ARG A 96 -10.76 -36.50 5.22
N ILE A 97 -9.55 -35.95 5.23
CA ILE A 97 -8.32 -36.74 5.07
C ILE A 97 -8.05 -37.52 6.37
N VAL A 98 -7.99 -36.83 7.50
CA VAL A 98 -7.67 -37.41 8.81
C VAL A 98 -8.66 -38.52 9.20
N VAL A 99 -9.96 -38.35 8.92
CA VAL A 99 -10.98 -39.32 9.34
C VAL A 99 -10.85 -40.68 8.63
N LYS A 100 -10.20 -40.73 7.46
CA LYS A 100 -9.91 -42.00 6.77
C LYS A 100 -8.90 -42.85 7.54
N GLU A 101 -8.01 -42.20 8.31
CA GLU A 101 -6.99 -42.85 9.14
C GLU A 101 -7.45 -43.02 10.58
N ASN A 102 -8.23 -42.05 11.08
CA ASN A 102 -8.80 -42.04 12.42
C ASN A 102 -10.33 -41.79 12.34
N PRO A 103 -11.16 -42.84 12.22
CA PRO A 103 -12.62 -42.70 12.12
C PRO A 103 -13.29 -42.00 13.32
N ASP A 104 -12.62 -41.97 14.48
CA ASP A 104 -13.10 -41.28 15.68
C ASP A 104 -12.79 -39.78 15.69
N PHE A 105 -12.06 -39.28 14.68
CA PHE A 105 -11.80 -37.86 14.53
C PHE A 105 -13.11 -37.05 14.44
N ARG A 106 -13.14 -35.91 15.13
CA ARG A 106 -14.27 -34.97 15.12
C ARG A 106 -13.76 -33.55 14.98
N LEU A 107 -14.35 -32.80 14.06
CA LEU A 107 -14.12 -31.37 13.84
C LEU A 107 -14.80 -30.54 14.92
N LYS A 108 -14.05 -29.61 15.52
CA LYS A 108 -14.61 -28.51 16.30
C LYS A 108 -15.38 -27.58 15.36
N ALA A 109 -16.66 -27.39 15.61
CA ALA A 109 -17.55 -26.54 14.83
C ALA A 109 -18.37 -25.62 15.73
N ILE A 110 -18.58 -24.38 15.33
CA ILE A 110 -19.48 -23.43 15.98
C ILE A 110 -20.69 -23.26 15.08
N ILE A 111 -21.88 -23.49 15.64
CA ILE A 111 -23.14 -23.15 14.96
C ILE A 111 -23.36 -21.64 15.14
N ASP A 112 -23.50 -20.94 14.02
CA ASP A 112 -23.88 -19.54 14.00
C ASP A 112 -25.27 -19.40 13.39
N THR A 113 -26.25 -19.18 14.28
CA THR A 113 -27.65 -19.02 13.91
C THR A 113 -27.93 -17.68 13.23
N ALA A 114 -27.05 -16.67 13.42
CA ALA A 114 -27.24 -15.36 12.82
C ALA A 114 -27.01 -15.39 11.31
N ILE A 115 -26.21 -16.32 10.79
CA ILE A 115 -25.95 -16.43 9.35
C ILE A 115 -27.23 -16.63 8.54
N VAL A 116 -28.20 -17.38 9.09
CA VAL A 116 -29.49 -17.67 8.42
C VAL A 116 -30.29 -16.40 8.14
N SER A 117 -30.13 -15.37 8.97
CA SER A 117 -30.83 -14.09 8.82
C SER A 117 -30.17 -13.13 7.82
N LYS A 118 -28.96 -13.43 7.34
CA LYS A 118 -28.24 -12.60 6.38
C LYS A 118 -28.64 -12.95 4.95
N ASP A 119 -28.55 -11.99 4.05
CA ASP A 119 -28.77 -12.22 2.63
C ASP A 119 -27.68 -13.12 2.03
N GLU A 120 -28.01 -13.89 0.98
CA GLU A 120 -27.08 -14.85 0.37
C GLU A 120 -25.80 -14.19 -0.15
N SER A 121 -25.91 -12.99 -0.75
CA SER A 121 -24.75 -12.21 -1.20
C SER A 121 -23.83 -11.81 -0.04
N GLU A 122 -24.39 -11.45 1.11
CA GLU A 122 -23.63 -11.09 2.31
C GLU A 122 -22.97 -12.33 2.93
N GLN A 123 -23.68 -13.46 2.97
CA GLN A 123 -23.10 -14.74 3.36
C GLN A 123 -21.92 -15.08 2.45
N TYR A 124 -22.06 -14.94 1.13
CA TYR A 124 -20.99 -15.18 0.14
C TYR A 124 -19.81 -14.23 0.33
N PHE A 125 -20.08 -12.94 0.57
CA PHE A 125 -19.05 -11.94 0.85
C PHE A 125 -18.21 -12.29 2.08
N GLU A 126 -18.84 -12.70 3.17
CA GLU A 126 -18.13 -13.08 4.40
C GLU A 126 -17.20 -14.27 4.19
N ARG A 127 -17.61 -15.26 3.38
CA ARG A 127 -16.74 -16.39 3.00
C ARG A 127 -15.51 -15.90 2.26
N GLY A 128 -15.70 -15.06 1.24
CA GLY A 128 -14.60 -14.54 0.43
C GLY A 128 -13.65 -13.66 1.23
N MET A 129 -14.18 -12.75 2.04
CA MET A 129 -13.40 -11.89 2.93
C MET A 129 -12.57 -12.72 3.93
N SER A 130 -13.14 -13.78 4.52
CA SER A 130 -12.37 -14.66 5.42
C SER A 130 -11.22 -15.36 4.70
N ASN A 131 -11.43 -15.81 3.46
CA ASN A 131 -10.38 -16.46 2.68
C ASN A 131 -9.26 -15.48 2.29
N ILE A 132 -9.60 -14.24 1.92
CA ILE A 132 -8.62 -13.17 1.60
C ILE A 132 -7.79 -12.81 2.83
N LYS A 133 -8.43 -12.57 3.99
CA LYS A 133 -7.74 -12.20 5.24
C LYS A 133 -6.74 -13.25 5.71
N ARG A 134 -6.99 -14.52 5.40
CA ARG A 134 -6.12 -15.65 5.72
C ARG A 134 -5.05 -15.89 4.64
N ASN A 135 -4.94 -14.98 3.66
CA ASN A 135 -4.10 -15.09 2.47
C ASN A 135 -4.22 -16.44 1.75
N ASN A 136 -5.43 -16.99 1.73
CA ASN A 136 -5.67 -18.38 1.37
C ASN A 136 -6.51 -18.48 0.10
N MET A 137 -6.36 -17.52 -0.82
CA MET A 137 -7.13 -17.39 -2.05
C MET A 137 -6.25 -16.79 -3.15
N THR A 138 -6.23 -17.44 -4.32
CA THR A 138 -5.46 -17.01 -5.50
C THR A 138 -5.99 -15.69 -6.07
N LEU A 139 -5.19 -14.98 -6.86
CA LEU A 139 -5.65 -13.74 -7.51
C LEU A 139 -6.86 -13.98 -8.44
N ARG A 140 -6.88 -15.09 -9.18
CA ARG A 140 -8.02 -15.46 -10.04
C ARG A 140 -9.29 -15.71 -9.22
N ASP A 141 -9.19 -16.45 -8.12
CA ASP A 141 -10.33 -16.68 -7.22
C ASP A 141 -10.82 -15.38 -6.59
N ARG A 142 -9.92 -14.47 -6.18
CA ARG A 142 -10.29 -13.13 -5.68
C ARG A 142 -11.06 -12.33 -6.73
N ALA A 143 -10.61 -12.38 -7.98
CA ALA A 143 -11.23 -11.67 -9.08
C ALA A 143 -12.64 -12.22 -9.40
N ASN A 144 -12.80 -13.54 -9.42
CA ASN A 144 -14.10 -14.20 -9.60
C ASN A 144 -15.04 -13.93 -8.43
N PHE A 145 -14.54 -14.05 -7.19
CA PHE A 145 -15.27 -13.71 -5.98
C PHE A 145 -15.91 -12.32 -6.04
N ILE A 146 -15.14 -11.29 -6.41
CA ILE A 146 -15.63 -9.92 -6.50
C ILE A 146 -16.73 -9.80 -7.56
N ALA A 147 -16.54 -10.40 -8.73
CA ALA A 147 -17.52 -10.37 -9.80
C ALA A 147 -18.82 -11.08 -9.40
N ASP A 148 -18.72 -12.28 -8.85
CA ASP A 148 -19.87 -13.08 -8.42
C ASP A 148 -20.65 -12.37 -7.30
N TYR A 149 -19.95 -11.71 -6.38
CA TYR A 149 -20.59 -10.89 -5.35
C TYR A 149 -21.38 -9.71 -5.94
N LEU A 150 -20.81 -8.98 -6.90
CA LEU A 150 -21.49 -7.89 -7.60
C LEU A 150 -22.71 -8.39 -8.39
N GLU A 151 -22.61 -9.57 -9.01
CA GLU A 151 -23.74 -10.18 -9.71
C GLU A 151 -24.85 -10.65 -8.75
N LYS A 152 -24.50 -11.28 -7.63
CA LYS A 152 -25.47 -11.71 -6.60
C LYS A 152 -26.21 -10.54 -6.00
N THR A 153 -25.51 -9.47 -5.60
CA THR A 153 -26.13 -8.26 -5.06
C THR A 153 -27.06 -7.59 -6.07
N LYS A 154 -26.68 -7.54 -7.35
CA LYS A 154 -27.54 -7.04 -8.43
C LYS A 154 -28.81 -7.87 -8.59
N LYS A 155 -28.72 -9.21 -8.51
CA LYS A 155 -29.89 -10.12 -8.57
C LYS A 155 -30.83 -9.92 -7.37
N GLU A 156 -30.29 -9.59 -6.20
CA GLU A 156 -31.05 -9.23 -5.00
C GLU A 156 -31.64 -7.80 -5.05
N GLY A 157 -31.44 -7.06 -6.15
CA GLY A 157 -31.93 -5.68 -6.31
C GLY A 157 -31.13 -4.64 -5.51
N LYS A 158 -29.98 -5.01 -4.94
CA LYS A 158 -29.09 -4.10 -4.22
C LYS A 158 -28.14 -3.41 -5.20
N LYS A 159 -27.84 -2.14 -4.91
CA LYS A 159 -26.85 -1.37 -5.65
C LYS A 159 -25.57 -1.29 -4.82
N ILE A 160 -24.62 -2.15 -5.13
CA ILE A 160 -23.26 -2.13 -4.57
C ILE A 160 -22.30 -1.67 -5.67
N THR A 161 -21.44 -0.73 -5.34
CA THR A 161 -20.42 -0.18 -6.24
C THR A 161 -19.06 -0.84 -6.01
N GLN A 162 -18.13 -0.69 -6.96
CA GLN A 162 -16.74 -1.12 -6.74
C GLN A 162 -16.05 -0.36 -5.61
N ALA A 163 -16.47 0.88 -5.31
CA ALA A 163 -15.94 1.65 -4.17
C ALA A 163 -16.37 1.01 -2.84
N ASP A 164 -17.63 0.59 -2.72
CA ASP A 164 -18.13 -0.11 -1.53
C ASP A 164 -17.40 -1.44 -1.33
N VAL A 165 -17.14 -2.18 -2.41
CA VAL A 165 -16.35 -3.42 -2.35
C VAL A 165 -14.91 -3.14 -1.89
N ALA A 166 -14.29 -2.07 -2.43
CA ALA A 166 -12.94 -1.69 -2.04
C ALA A 166 -12.85 -1.39 -0.54
N GLU A 167 -13.77 -0.56 -0.02
CA GLU A 167 -13.85 -0.23 1.39
C GLU A 167 -14.00 -1.47 2.27
N ARG A 168 -14.96 -2.35 1.94
CA ARG A 168 -15.24 -3.56 2.72
C ARG A 168 -14.10 -4.58 2.70
N LEU A 169 -13.30 -4.61 1.63
CA LEU A 169 -12.11 -5.46 1.52
C LEU A 169 -10.83 -4.79 2.04
N GLY A 170 -10.89 -3.52 2.47
CA GLY A 170 -9.71 -2.76 2.91
C GLY A 170 -8.75 -2.40 1.78
N LEU A 171 -9.24 -2.28 0.54
CA LEU A 171 -8.48 -1.86 -0.62
C LEU A 171 -8.47 -0.33 -0.74
N LYS A 172 -7.39 0.23 -1.30
CA LYS A 172 -7.18 1.69 -1.37
C LYS A 172 -8.30 2.45 -2.09
N ASN A 173 -8.86 1.91 -3.16
CA ASN A 173 -9.89 2.58 -3.98
C ASN A 173 -10.58 1.60 -4.96
N SER A 174 -11.60 2.09 -5.66
CA SER A 174 -12.32 1.34 -6.71
C SER A 174 -11.42 0.90 -7.86
N SER A 175 -10.35 1.63 -8.17
CA SER A 175 -9.41 1.25 -9.23
C SER A 175 -8.68 -0.06 -8.92
N ALA A 176 -8.36 -0.31 -7.64
CA ALA A 176 -7.80 -1.59 -7.21
C ALA A 176 -8.76 -2.76 -7.49
N VAL A 177 -10.06 -2.56 -7.23
CA VAL A 177 -11.11 -3.54 -7.56
C VAL A 177 -11.23 -3.73 -9.07
N SER A 178 -11.20 -2.65 -9.84
CA SER A 178 -11.22 -2.72 -11.30
C SER A 178 -10.05 -3.52 -11.87
N ARG A 179 -8.85 -3.38 -11.32
CA ARG A 179 -7.66 -4.12 -11.79
C ARG A 179 -7.71 -5.58 -11.39
N LEU A 180 -8.15 -5.89 -10.17
CA LEU A 180 -8.42 -7.26 -9.75
C LEU A 180 -9.43 -7.94 -10.69
N LEU A 181 -10.53 -7.26 -11.05
CA LEU A 181 -11.53 -7.79 -11.96
C LEU A 181 -10.99 -8.15 -13.35
N LYS A 182 -9.95 -7.46 -13.83
CA LYS A 182 -9.28 -7.80 -15.10
C LYS A 182 -8.61 -9.16 -15.03
N LEU A 183 -8.11 -9.56 -13.86
CA LEU A 183 -7.39 -10.83 -13.68
C LEU A 183 -8.29 -12.06 -13.85
N ARG A 184 -9.61 -11.90 -13.94
CA ARG A 184 -10.52 -12.98 -14.37
C ARG A 184 -10.17 -13.52 -15.76
N PHE A 185 -9.65 -12.64 -16.60
CA PHE A 185 -9.31 -12.91 -17.99
C PHE A 185 -7.83 -13.25 -18.19
N MET A 186 -7.10 -13.58 -17.12
CA MET A 186 -5.73 -14.09 -17.26
C MET A 186 -5.72 -15.33 -18.16
N SER A 187 -4.84 -15.33 -19.16
CA SER A 187 -4.50 -16.53 -19.91
C SER A 187 -3.60 -17.47 -19.08
N ALA A 188 -3.31 -18.66 -19.62
CA ALA A 188 -2.41 -19.60 -18.97
C ALA A 188 -0.99 -19.04 -18.82
N GLU A 189 -0.54 -18.22 -19.79
CA GLU A 189 0.76 -17.55 -19.77
C GLU A 189 0.84 -16.52 -18.64
N VAL A 190 -0.17 -15.65 -18.48
CA VAL A 190 -0.21 -14.65 -17.39
C VAL A 190 -0.31 -15.32 -16.03
N GLU A 191 -1.11 -16.39 -15.93
CA GLU A 191 -1.22 -17.18 -14.69
C GLU A 191 0.09 -17.88 -14.34
N SER A 192 0.86 -18.33 -15.35
CA SER A 192 2.20 -18.89 -15.15
C SER A 192 3.16 -17.86 -14.56
N LEU A 193 3.17 -16.62 -15.06
CA LEU A 193 4.00 -15.53 -14.51
C LEU A 193 3.74 -15.27 -13.03
N TYR A 194 2.46 -15.31 -12.64
CA TYR A 194 2.06 -15.20 -11.23
C TYR A 194 2.51 -16.40 -10.39
N ASN A 195 2.23 -17.62 -10.86
CA ASN A 195 2.52 -18.84 -10.11
C ASN A 195 4.02 -19.12 -9.95
N THR A 196 4.82 -18.73 -10.95
CA THR A 196 6.29 -18.84 -10.92
C THR A 196 6.97 -17.71 -10.14
N GLY A 197 6.22 -16.66 -9.78
CA GLY A 197 6.74 -15.52 -9.05
C GLY A 197 7.51 -14.50 -9.91
N VAL A 198 7.54 -14.65 -11.23
CA VAL A 198 8.15 -13.67 -12.16
C VAL A 198 7.57 -12.28 -11.96
N THR A 199 6.25 -12.20 -11.73
CA THR A 199 5.64 -10.99 -11.20
C THR A 199 4.40 -11.32 -10.37
N THR A 200 4.28 -10.68 -9.21
CA THR A 200 3.10 -10.77 -8.33
C THR A 200 2.35 -9.44 -8.23
N ASP A 201 2.84 -8.40 -8.92
CA ASP A 201 2.24 -7.08 -8.93
C ASP A 201 0.93 -7.08 -9.72
N ILE A 202 -0.17 -6.80 -9.02
CA ILE A 202 -1.54 -6.82 -9.58
C ILE A 202 -1.67 -5.84 -10.75
N ASP A 203 -1.01 -4.69 -10.66
CA ASP A 203 -1.11 -3.64 -11.68
C ASP A 203 -0.39 -4.05 -12.98
N THR A 204 0.78 -4.69 -12.85
CA THR A 204 1.55 -5.27 -13.95
C THR A 204 0.76 -6.41 -14.60
N LEU A 205 0.26 -7.37 -13.82
CA LEU A 205 -0.56 -8.48 -14.33
C LEU A 205 -1.81 -7.99 -15.06
N ALA A 206 -2.52 -7.00 -14.48
CA ALA A 206 -3.70 -6.42 -15.11
C ALA A 206 -3.37 -5.69 -16.43
N SER A 207 -2.22 -5.04 -16.50
CA SER A 207 -1.75 -4.39 -17.73
C SER A 207 -1.37 -5.41 -18.79
N LEU A 208 -0.74 -6.53 -18.42
CA LEU A 208 -0.41 -7.62 -19.33
C LEU A 208 -1.68 -8.26 -19.92
N VAL A 209 -2.74 -8.44 -19.12
CA VAL A 209 -4.05 -8.91 -19.62
C VAL A 209 -4.62 -7.96 -20.67
N ASP A 210 -4.57 -6.64 -20.43
CA ASP A 210 -5.02 -5.66 -21.43
C ASP A 210 -4.17 -5.75 -22.71
N ILE A 211 -2.84 -5.76 -22.58
CA ILE A 211 -1.91 -5.82 -23.72
C ILE A 211 -2.11 -7.11 -24.51
N GLN A 212 -2.34 -8.25 -23.86
CA GLN A 212 -2.62 -9.50 -24.56
C GLN A 212 -3.86 -9.40 -25.45
N GLN A 213 -4.89 -8.67 -25.01
CA GLN A 213 -6.12 -8.48 -25.78
C GLN A 213 -5.96 -7.43 -26.89
N GLU A 214 -5.25 -6.34 -26.59
CA GLU A 214 -5.09 -5.19 -27.48
C GLU A 214 -3.95 -5.38 -28.51
N ASN A 215 -2.86 -6.02 -28.11
CA ASN A 215 -1.63 -6.24 -28.88
C ASN A 215 -0.90 -7.55 -28.48
N PRO A 216 -1.34 -8.71 -29.01
CA PRO A 216 -0.76 -10.01 -28.67
C PRO A 216 0.73 -10.17 -29.00
N ALA A 217 1.24 -9.45 -30.00
CA ALA A 217 2.65 -9.49 -30.39
C ALA A 217 3.52 -8.84 -29.29
N LEU A 218 3.14 -7.64 -28.85
CA LEU A 218 3.81 -6.95 -27.75
C LEU A 218 3.76 -7.75 -26.45
N PHE A 219 2.62 -8.39 -26.16
CA PHE A 219 2.50 -9.28 -25.02
C PHE A 219 3.54 -10.41 -25.08
N SER A 220 3.68 -11.07 -26.24
CA SER A 220 4.66 -12.15 -26.43
C SER A 220 6.10 -11.69 -26.21
N GLU A 221 6.45 -10.48 -26.63
CA GLU A 221 7.76 -9.87 -26.38
C GLU A 221 7.98 -9.60 -24.88
N LEU A 222 6.98 -9.05 -24.19
CA LEU A 222 7.06 -8.71 -22.77
C LEU A 222 7.22 -9.94 -21.88
N ILE A 223 6.50 -11.04 -22.15
CA ILE A 223 6.58 -12.25 -21.33
C ILE A 223 7.86 -13.06 -21.57
N ALA A 224 8.61 -12.75 -22.63
CA ALA A 224 9.91 -13.36 -22.90
C ALA A 224 11.05 -12.71 -22.10
N LEU A 225 10.80 -11.56 -21.46
CA LEU A 225 11.79 -10.90 -20.61
C LEU A 225 12.08 -11.74 -19.35
N PRO A 226 13.34 -11.75 -18.88
CA PRO A 226 13.71 -12.47 -17.66
C PRO A 226 13.03 -11.89 -16.41
N GLU A 227 12.82 -10.58 -16.39
CA GLU A 227 12.12 -9.85 -15.35
C GLU A 227 11.09 -8.90 -15.97
N ILE A 228 9.92 -8.78 -15.33
CA ILE A 228 8.83 -7.95 -15.84
C ILE A 228 8.55 -6.84 -14.83
N GLU A 229 9.17 -5.69 -15.07
CA GLU A 229 8.92 -4.49 -14.28
C GLU A 229 7.67 -3.74 -14.72
N ARG A 230 7.03 -3.11 -13.74
CA ARG A 230 5.84 -2.29 -13.93
C ARG A 230 6.08 -1.11 -14.87
N SER A 231 7.21 -0.42 -14.74
CA SER A 231 7.64 0.70 -15.60
C SER A 231 7.69 0.26 -17.07
N THR A 232 8.38 -0.84 -17.35
CA THR A 232 8.56 -1.42 -18.69
C THR A 232 7.23 -1.78 -19.35
N VAL A 233 6.36 -2.52 -18.65
CA VAL A 233 5.04 -2.91 -19.17
C VAL A 233 4.19 -1.68 -19.49
N ARG A 234 4.26 -0.64 -18.67
CA ARG A 234 3.48 0.60 -18.87
C ARG A 234 4.00 1.41 -20.05
N GLN A 235 5.31 1.57 -20.18
CA GLN A 235 5.92 2.26 -21.32
C GLN A 235 5.62 1.50 -22.62
N ALA A 236 5.78 0.17 -22.60
CA ALA A 236 5.45 -0.70 -23.72
C ALA A 236 3.97 -0.54 -24.13
N LYS A 237 3.04 -0.55 -23.16
CA LYS A 237 1.61 -0.31 -23.42
C LYS A 237 1.35 1.07 -24.05
N LYS A 238 1.99 2.12 -23.54
CA LYS A 238 1.84 3.50 -24.05
C LYS A 238 2.39 3.66 -25.48
N ASN A 239 3.53 3.04 -25.75
CA ASN A 239 4.23 3.17 -27.03
C ASN A 239 3.74 2.17 -28.09
N GLY A 240 3.08 1.09 -27.68
CA GLY A 240 2.64 0.01 -28.55
C GLY A 240 3.76 -0.94 -28.99
N THR A 241 4.99 -0.73 -28.52
CA THR A 241 6.18 -1.51 -28.86
C THR A 241 7.09 -1.67 -27.65
N LEU A 242 7.85 -2.76 -27.59
CA LEU A 242 8.87 -2.96 -26.58
C LEU A 242 10.16 -2.28 -27.04
N LYS A 243 10.46 -1.11 -26.48
CA LYS A 243 11.81 -0.55 -26.59
C LYS A 243 12.70 -1.24 -25.56
N ILE A 244 13.30 -2.36 -25.95
CA ILE A 244 14.43 -2.90 -25.20
C ILE A 244 15.56 -1.90 -25.43
N VAL A 245 15.82 -1.07 -24.44
CA VAL A 245 16.99 -0.22 -24.46
C VAL A 245 18.17 -1.13 -24.16
N ASP A 246 18.91 -1.55 -25.19
CA ASP A 246 20.25 -2.07 -24.97
C ASP A 246 21.05 -0.98 -24.24
N PRO A 247 21.80 -1.31 -23.17
CA PRO A 247 22.56 -0.31 -22.40
C PRO A 247 23.47 0.56 -23.27
N GLU A 248 23.87 0.08 -24.46
CA GLU A 248 24.69 0.81 -25.44
C GLU A 248 23.87 1.59 -26.50
N GLU A 249 22.59 1.27 -26.76
CA GLU A 249 21.74 2.00 -27.72
C GLU A 249 20.87 3.12 -27.08
N ALA A 250 20.76 3.13 -25.74
CA ALA A 250 20.20 4.25 -24.97
C ALA A 250 20.94 5.56 -25.28
N GLU A 251 22.26 5.47 -25.40
CA GLU A 251 23.13 6.60 -25.72
C GLU A 251 22.99 6.96 -27.21
N SER A 252 22.99 6.00 -28.14
CA SER A 252 23.12 6.28 -29.57
C SER A 252 21.86 6.80 -30.26
N THR A 253 20.66 6.50 -29.76
CA THR A 253 19.40 6.97 -30.37
C THR A 253 18.98 8.36 -29.88
N ALA A 254 19.35 8.75 -28.65
CA ALA A 254 19.23 10.13 -28.17
C ALA A 254 20.13 11.11 -28.97
N PHE A 255 21.24 10.62 -29.54
CA PHE A 255 22.14 11.43 -30.38
C PHE A 255 21.59 11.73 -31.78
N LYS A 256 20.72 10.88 -32.38
CA LYS A 256 20.30 11.06 -33.78
C LYS A 256 19.08 11.95 -33.99
N GLU A 257 18.20 12.12 -33.00
CA GLU A 257 17.10 13.09 -33.11
C GLU A 257 17.56 14.54 -32.87
N ASN A 258 18.69 14.74 -32.19
CA ASN A 258 19.28 16.07 -31.93
C ASN A 258 20.10 16.65 -33.10
N GLU A 259 20.47 15.88 -34.11
CA GLU A 259 21.28 16.38 -35.25
C GLU A 259 20.52 17.29 -36.23
N LYS A 260 19.18 17.41 -36.14
CA LYS A 260 18.42 18.35 -36.99
C LYS A 260 18.33 19.78 -36.49
N LEU A 261 18.84 20.09 -35.30
CA LEU A 261 18.82 21.45 -34.73
C LEU A 261 20.21 22.04 -34.48
N ALA A 262 21.29 21.27 -34.67
CA ALA A 262 22.66 21.71 -34.41
C ALA A 262 23.35 22.29 -35.66
N HIS A 263 22.95 23.50 -36.06
CA HIS A 263 23.79 24.38 -36.87
C HIS A 263 23.79 25.80 -36.28
N ALA A 264 24.55 25.99 -35.21
CA ALA A 264 25.32 27.21 -34.99
C ALA A 264 26.33 27.03 -33.85
N GLN A 265 27.59 27.01 -34.27
CA GLN A 265 28.77 27.53 -33.59
C GLN A 265 29.47 26.70 -32.52
N ASN A 266 30.77 26.65 -32.76
CA ASN A 266 31.81 25.81 -32.20
C ASN A 266 32.74 26.66 -31.33
N SER A 267 33.60 25.96 -30.59
CA SER A 267 34.92 26.38 -30.06
C SER A 267 35.02 27.28 -28.82
N GLN A 268 35.48 26.66 -27.72
CA GLN A 268 36.83 26.81 -27.11
C GLN A 268 36.85 26.92 -25.56
N THR A 269 37.34 25.83 -24.94
CA THR A 269 38.40 25.75 -23.90
C THR A 269 38.28 26.54 -22.59
N GLY A 270 38.38 25.83 -21.47
CA GLY A 270 39.01 26.36 -20.25
C GLY A 270 38.48 25.76 -18.94
N SER A 271 39.35 25.01 -18.26
CA SER A 271 39.20 24.49 -16.90
C SER A 271 38.97 25.60 -15.86
N SER A 272 37.91 25.48 -15.04
CA SER A 272 37.91 25.85 -13.62
C SER A 272 36.74 25.15 -12.92
N ASP A 273 36.98 24.62 -11.72
CA ASP A 273 36.03 23.87 -10.90
C ASP A 273 34.65 24.54 -10.78
N ASP A 274 33.64 23.90 -11.36
CA ASP A 274 32.24 24.29 -11.26
C ASP A 274 31.64 23.69 -9.97
N GLU A 275 31.82 24.37 -8.83
CA GLU A 275 31.24 23.93 -7.56
C GLU A 275 29.71 24.15 -7.59
N VAL A 276 28.96 23.04 -7.55
CA VAL A 276 27.49 23.05 -7.46
C VAL A 276 27.10 22.93 -5.99
N VAL A 277 26.41 23.95 -5.49
CA VAL A 277 25.83 23.97 -4.14
C VAL A 277 24.46 23.32 -4.19
N THR A 278 24.24 22.31 -3.33
CA THR A 278 22.96 21.63 -3.16
C THR A 278 22.30 22.13 -1.87
N ILE A 279 21.12 22.72 -1.97
CA ILE A 279 20.35 23.24 -0.83
C ILE A 279 19.08 22.41 -0.70
N ALA A 280 18.92 21.69 0.41
CA ALA A 280 17.70 20.93 0.68
C ALA A 280 16.50 21.88 0.87
N TYR A 281 15.40 21.62 0.18
CA TYR A 281 14.17 22.38 0.35
C TYR A 281 13.40 21.86 1.58
N VAL A 282 13.27 22.72 2.60
CA VAL A 282 12.69 22.36 3.90
C VAL A 282 11.38 23.08 4.23
N ASP A 283 10.94 24.03 3.39
CA ASP A 283 9.70 24.80 3.64
C ASP A 283 8.46 23.89 3.59
N TYR A 284 8.54 22.78 2.85
CA TYR A 284 7.54 21.72 2.82
C TYR A 284 8.21 20.35 2.81
N ILE A 285 7.77 19.46 3.71
CA ILE A 285 8.29 18.10 3.83
C ILE A 285 7.48 17.16 2.93
N PHE A 286 8.11 16.66 1.88
CA PHE A 286 7.61 15.55 1.08
C PHE A 286 7.80 14.23 1.85
N LYS A 287 6.78 13.36 1.84
CA LYS A 287 6.79 12.08 2.56
C LYS A 287 7.46 10.96 1.77
N THR A 288 7.41 11.02 0.44
CA THR A 288 7.88 9.97 -0.47
C THR A 288 9.19 10.33 -1.18
N GLY A 289 9.83 11.44 -0.80
CA GLY A 289 11.03 11.92 -1.48
C GLY A 289 11.57 13.22 -0.91
N SER A 290 12.52 13.79 -1.64
CA SER A 290 13.17 15.07 -1.28
C SER A 290 13.34 15.96 -2.51
N VAL A 291 13.44 17.26 -2.26
CA VAL A 291 13.63 18.28 -3.29
C VAL A 291 14.86 19.09 -2.91
N ASN A 292 15.77 19.25 -3.85
CA ASN A 292 17.01 20.00 -3.70
C ASN A 292 17.07 21.13 -4.72
N LEU A 293 17.45 22.31 -4.27
CA LEU A 293 17.80 23.45 -5.13
C LEU A 293 19.27 23.31 -5.48
N LEU A 294 19.59 23.40 -6.76
CA LEU A 294 20.98 23.34 -7.22
C LEU A 294 21.39 24.73 -7.69
N ILE A 295 22.49 25.24 -7.16
CA ILE A 295 23.06 26.52 -7.56
C ILE A 295 24.48 26.29 -8.05
N LYS A 296 24.79 26.78 -9.24
CA LYS A 296 26.11 26.71 -9.84
C LYS A 296 26.66 28.12 -9.99
N GLN A 297 27.80 28.39 -9.36
CA GLN A 297 28.52 29.63 -9.57
C GLN A 297 29.33 29.55 -10.87
N THR A 298 29.26 30.59 -11.69
CA THR A 298 30.07 30.74 -12.91
C THR A 298 30.86 32.03 -12.85
N SER A 299 31.77 32.25 -13.80
CA SER A 299 32.51 33.51 -13.93
C SER A 299 31.62 34.72 -14.25
N GLU A 300 30.40 34.49 -14.74
CA GLU A 300 29.48 35.54 -15.22
C GLU A 300 28.27 35.73 -14.29
N GLY A 301 28.04 34.85 -13.32
CA GLY A 301 26.92 34.93 -12.39
C GLY A 301 26.57 33.59 -11.76
N PHE A 302 25.29 33.37 -11.49
CA PHE A 302 24.77 32.14 -10.89
C PHE A 302 23.75 31.49 -11.82
N LEU A 303 23.77 30.17 -11.90
CA LEU A 303 22.76 29.34 -12.56
C LEU A 303 22.03 28.53 -11.50
N ALA A 304 20.77 28.20 -11.77
CA ALA A 304 19.92 27.45 -10.87
C ALA A 304 19.19 26.31 -11.59
N SER A 305 19.05 25.19 -10.90
CA SER A 305 18.27 24.04 -11.35
C SER A 305 17.57 23.37 -10.16
N LEU A 306 16.71 22.41 -10.45
CA LEU A 306 15.99 21.62 -9.47
C LEU A 306 16.47 20.17 -9.53
N GLU A 307 16.55 19.50 -8.39
CA GLU A 307 16.68 18.05 -8.32
C GLU A 307 15.56 17.52 -7.44
N THR A 308 14.84 16.51 -7.93
CA THR A 308 13.77 15.85 -7.17
C THR A 308 14.10 14.38 -7.04
N ILE A 309 14.18 13.86 -5.83
CA ILE A 309 14.54 12.46 -5.59
C ILE A 309 13.32 11.76 -4.99
N PHE A 310 12.59 11.02 -5.82
CA PHE A 310 11.35 10.32 -5.46
C PHE A 310 11.43 8.86 -5.91
N GLU A 311 10.84 7.96 -5.12
CA GLU A 311 10.97 6.49 -5.25
C GLU A 311 10.56 5.92 -6.63
N HIS A 312 9.64 6.56 -7.36
CA HIS A 312 9.10 6.06 -8.64
C HIS A 312 9.34 7.00 -9.83
N GLY A 313 10.33 7.89 -9.74
CA GLY A 313 11.02 8.38 -10.94
C GLY A 313 10.42 9.57 -11.69
N ILE A 314 9.65 10.47 -11.06
CA ILE A 314 9.59 11.87 -11.55
C ILE A 314 10.75 12.65 -10.92
N THR A 315 11.94 12.24 -11.31
CA THR A 315 13.19 12.90 -10.99
C THR A 315 13.44 13.93 -12.09
N TYR A 316 13.36 15.22 -11.77
CA TYR A 316 13.85 16.25 -12.67
C TYR A 316 15.37 16.17 -12.63
N GLU A 317 15.98 15.66 -13.71
CA GLU A 317 17.43 15.53 -13.80
C GLU A 317 18.11 16.87 -14.12
N LYS A 318 19.30 17.02 -13.55
CA LYS A 318 20.10 18.24 -13.50
C LYS A 318 20.33 18.82 -14.90
N SER A 319 19.60 19.88 -15.22
CA SER A 319 19.90 20.70 -16.39
C SER A 319 19.98 22.17 -16.00
N PHE A 320 21.19 22.72 -16.06
CA PHE A 320 21.40 24.18 -15.99
C PHE A 320 21.26 24.84 -17.36
N ALA A 321 21.05 24.06 -18.44
CA ALA A 321 20.98 24.57 -19.81
C ALA A 321 19.78 25.50 -20.02
N GLU A 322 18.71 25.29 -19.25
CA GLU A 322 17.48 26.09 -19.28
C GLU A 322 17.48 27.22 -18.24
N SER A 323 18.54 27.32 -17.43
CA SER A 323 18.66 28.37 -16.40
C SER A 323 19.03 29.71 -17.02
N PRO A 324 18.29 30.80 -16.70
CA PRO A 324 18.80 32.15 -16.86
C PRO A 324 20.07 32.35 -16.02
N LEU A 325 20.88 33.33 -16.40
CA LEU A 325 22.02 33.78 -15.60
C LEU A 325 21.55 34.85 -14.61
N PHE A 326 21.81 34.64 -13.31
CA PHE A 326 21.42 35.51 -12.21
C PHE A 326 22.62 36.28 -11.66
N ALA A 327 22.40 37.50 -11.16
CA ALA A 327 23.46 38.34 -10.63
C ALA A 327 23.85 37.95 -9.19
N SER A 328 22.98 37.23 -8.47
CA SER A 328 23.20 36.79 -7.09
C SER A 328 22.71 35.36 -6.84
N GLU A 329 23.28 34.71 -5.82
CA GLU A 329 22.88 33.39 -5.34
C GLU A 329 21.41 33.39 -4.88
N ASP A 330 20.95 34.44 -4.19
CA ASP A 330 19.58 34.57 -3.71
C ASP A 330 18.56 34.61 -4.87
N GLU A 331 18.88 35.31 -5.96
CA GLU A 331 18.03 35.34 -7.15
C GLU A 331 17.96 33.95 -7.82
N ALA A 332 19.09 33.26 -7.92
CA ALA A 332 19.16 31.90 -8.44
C ALA A 332 18.37 30.91 -7.55
N ALA A 333 18.50 31.01 -6.23
CA ALA A 333 17.76 30.19 -5.28
C ALA A 333 16.24 30.41 -5.36
N ASN A 334 15.80 31.67 -5.49
CA ASN A 334 14.39 32.00 -5.67
C ASN A 334 13.83 31.48 -7.00
N TYR A 335 14.63 31.49 -8.06
CA TYR A 335 14.26 30.85 -9.33
C TYR A 335 14.16 29.33 -9.17
N ALA A 336 15.15 28.66 -8.56
CA ALA A 336 15.08 27.22 -8.31
C ALA A 336 13.83 26.83 -7.51
N LYS A 337 13.42 27.65 -6.53
CA LYS A 337 12.18 27.45 -5.77
C LYS A 337 10.91 27.54 -6.63
N SER A 338 10.88 28.43 -7.63
CA SER A 338 9.72 28.56 -8.52
C SER A 338 9.55 27.35 -9.43
N LEU A 339 10.65 26.67 -9.77
CA LEU A 339 10.61 25.42 -10.54
C LEU A 339 9.88 24.28 -9.81
N ILE A 340 9.81 24.29 -8.47
CA ILE A 340 9.10 23.27 -7.68
C ILE A 340 7.60 23.28 -8.00
N GLU A 341 7.00 24.46 -8.19
CA GLU A 341 5.57 24.58 -8.52
C GLU A 341 5.29 23.97 -9.90
N ALA A 342 6.09 24.35 -10.91
CA ALA A 342 5.97 23.80 -12.25
C ALA A 342 6.19 22.28 -12.30
N TRP A 343 7.18 21.78 -11.53
CA TRP A 343 7.40 20.34 -11.37
C TRP A 343 6.18 19.65 -10.74
N ALA A 344 5.64 20.18 -9.63
CA ALA A 344 4.50 19.57 -8.95
C ALA A 344 3.22 19.62 -9.81
N GLU A 345 3.01 20.67 -10.61
CA GLU A 345 1.94 20.73 -11.61
C GLU A 345 2.11 19.68 -12.71
N SER A 346 3.34 19.49 -13.20
CA SER A 346 3.67 18.44 -14.15
C SER A 346 3.34 17.05 -13.58
N VAL A 347 3.77 16.77 -12.35
CA VAL A 347 3.47 15.51 -11.62
C VAL A 347 1.95 15.25 -11.54
N ILE A 348 1.15 16.28 -11.28
CA ILE A 348 -0.31 16.13 -11.15
C ILE A 348 -1.00 16.01 -12.51
N SER A 349 -0.43 16.64 -13.54
CA SER A 349 -0.95 16.58 -14.92
C SER A 349 -0.73 15.21 -15.56
N ASP A 350 0.36 14.52 -15.20
CA ASP A 350 0.64 13.13 -15.58
C ASP A 350 0.35 12.18 -14.42
N LYS A 351 -0.94 12.10 -14.05
CA LYS A 351 -1.47 11.24 -12.96
C LYS A 351 -1.05 9.78 -13.05
N ASP A 352 -0.71 9.33 -14.25
CA ASP A 352 -0.31 7.97 -14.49
C ASP A 352 1.20 7.81 -14.22
N ALA A 353 2.06 8.79 -14.48
CA ALA A 353 3.52 8.64 -14.32
C ALA A 353 4.04 8.43 -12.88
N VAL A 354 3.23 8.67 -11.83
CA VAL A 354 3.65 8.56 -10.41
C VAL A 354 2.90 7.51 -9.60
N SER A 355 3.51 7.08 -8.50
CA SER A 355 2.79 6.37 -7.44
C SER A 355 1.66 7.24 -6.89
N ILE A 356 0.66 6.59 -6.27
CA ILE A 356 -0.45 7.33 -5.65
C ILE A 356 0.08 8.20 -4.51
N GLU A 357 1.08 7.72 -3.79
CA GLU A 357 1.70 8.39 -2.67
C GLU A 357 2.44 9.67 -3.12
N GLU A 358 3.24 9.61 -4.17
CA GLU A 358 3.93 10.78 -4.75
C GLU A 358 2.96 11.77 -5.40
N TYR A 359 1.92 11.26 -6.07
CA TYR A 359 0.84 12.10 -6.58
C TYR A 359 0.16 12.88 -5.44
N GLN A 360 -0.10 12.23 -4.31
CA GLN A 360 -0.69 12.90 -3.15
C GLN A 360 0.28 13.90 -2.51
N ASP A 361 1.59 13.63 -2.53
CA ASP A 361 2.59 14.54 -2.00
C ASP A 361 2.72 15.81 -2.86
N ALA A 362 2.83 15.70 -4.18
CA ALA A 362 2.85 16.85 -5.09
C ALA A 362 1.53 17.65 -5.02
N LYS A 363 0.39 16.94 -4.94
CA LYS A 363 -0.93 17.57 -4.77
C LYS A 363 -1.06 18.30 -3.44
N SER A 364 -0.56 17.71 -2.36
CA SER A 364 -0.57 18.31 -1.02
C SER A 364 0.35 19.52 -0.95
N PHE A 365 1.49 19.48 -1.64
CA PHE A 365 2.39 20.64 -1.81
C PHE A 365 1.69 21.80 -2.53
N LEU A 366 1.07 21.59 -3.69
CA LEU A 366 0.35 22.67 -4.40
C LEU A 366 -0.83 23.23 -3.58
N GLN A 367 -1.50 22.38 -2.81
CA GLN A 367 -2.55 22.84 -1.90
C GLN A 367 -1.98 23.69 -0.76
N TRP A 368 -0.86 23.25 -0.17
CA TRP A 368 -0.14 23.99 0.85
C TRP A 368 0.33 25.35 0.32
N LEU A 369 0.87 25.39 -0.90
CA LEU A 369 1.34 26.61 -1.56
C LEU A 369 0.20 27.62 -1.69
N LYS A 370 -0.98 27.20 -2.17
CA LYS A 370 -2.19 28.04 -2.28
C LYS A 370 -2.68 28.59 -0.93
N THR A 371 -2.57 27.81 0.14
CA THR A 371 -2.94 28.28 1.49
C THR A 371 -1.89 29.18 2.12
N SER A 372 -0.63 29.09 1.68
CA SER A 372 0.49 29.86 2.22
C SER A 372 0.71 31.18 1.49
N THR A 373 0.35 31.25 0.21
CA THR A 373 0.40 32.48 -0.62
C THR A 373 -0.89 33.32 -0.56
N GLY A 374 -1.98 32.75 -0.03
CA GLY A 374 -3.26 33.44 0.14
C GLY A 374 -3.31 34.35 1.38
N LYS A 375 -3.17 35.67 1.18
CA LYS A 375 -3.62 36.66 2.16
C LYS A 375 -5.14 36.60 2.35
N ALA A 376 -5.54 36.40 3.60
CA ALA A 376 -6.76 36.87 4.26
C ALA A 376 -8.10 36.73 3.52
N GLU A 377 -8.89 35.72 3.88
CA GLU A 377 -10.26 35.89 4.43
C GLU A 377 -10.79 34.54 4.95
N LYS A 378 -11.15 34.50 6.23
CA LYS A 378 -11.88 33.38 6.83
C LYS A 378 -13.37 33.53 6.51
N PRO A 379 -14.07 32.43 6.22
CA PRO A 379 -15.40 32.22 6.77
C PRO A 379 -15.30 31.31 7.99
N ALA A 380 -15.97 31.74 9.05
CA ALA A 380 -16.05 31.04 10.31
C ALA A 380 -16.75 29.68 10.18
N GLY A 381 -16.27 28.70 10.95
CA GLY A 381 -17.04 27.53 11.33
C GLY A 381 -16.56 26.21 10.74
N GLN A 382 -15.49 25.65 11.33
CA GLN A 382 -15.45 24.24 11.74
C GLN A 382 -14.18 24.03 12.57
N GLN A 383 -14.38 23.71 13.85
CA GLN A 383 -13.30 23.37 14.78
C GLN A 383 -12.53 22.16 14.24
N ARG A 384 -11.32 22.39 13.71
CA ARG A 384 -10.36 21.31 13.47
C ARG A 384 -9.65 20.99 14.78
N ALA A 385 -9.61 19.70 15.10
CA ALA A 385 -8.91 19.14 16.24
C ALA A 385 -7.45 19.64 16.30
N LYS A 386 -6.97 19.90 17.53
CA LYS A 386 -5.59 20.31 17.81
C LYS A 386 -4.58 19.36 17.15
N LYS A 387 -3.68 19.90 16.33
CA LYS A 387 -2.42 19.23 15.95
C LYS A 387 -1.60 19.00 17.22
N VAL A 388 -1.28 17.75 17.52
CA VAL A 388 -0.19 17.40 18.44
C VAL A 388 1.10 17.49 17.62
N SER A 389 1.97 18.44 17.96
CA SER A 389 3.33 18.51 17.42
C SER A 389 4.25 17.79 18.40
N LEU A 390 4.77 16.63 18.00
CA LEU A 390 5.86 15.96 18.72
C LEU A 390 7.10 16.87 18.66
N ASN A 391 7.59 17.30 19.81
CA ASN A 391 8.82 18.10 19.92
C ASN A 391 9.99 17.13 20.08
N ALA A 392 10.89 17.08 19.11
CA ALA A 392 12.13 16.30 19.20
C ALA A 392 13.26 17.17 19.75
N THR A 393 13.99 16.63 20.74
CA THR A 393 15.23 17.19 21.26
C THR A 393 16.40 16.41 20.67
N ILE A 394 17.33 17.10 20.01
CA ILE A 394 18.48 16.49 19.32
C ILE A 394 19.74 16.72 20.16
N TRP A 395 20.44 15.64 20.50
CA TRP A 395 21.68 15.65 21.26
C TRP A 395 22.88 15.30 20.37
N GLY A 396 23.98 16.03 20.54
CA GLY A 396 25.23 15.82 19.82
C GLY A 396 26.45 16.17 20.66
N GLU A 397 27.61 16.20 20.01
CA GLU A 397 28.88 16.64 20.59
C GLU A 397 29.54 17.67 19.69
N VAL A 398 30.20 18.67 20.30
CA VAL A 398 31.08 19.62 19.61
C VAL A 398 32.42 19.57 20.32
N ASN A 399 33.50 19.29 19.60
CA ASN A 399 34.86 19.18 20.16
C ASN A 399 34.97 18.23 21.38
N GLY A 400 34.11 17.20 21.44
CA GLY A 400 34.05 16.24 22.56
C GLY A 400 33.18 16.65 23.75
N GLU A 401 32.56 17.83 23.72
CA GLU A 401 31.61 18.29 24.74
C GLU A 401 30.16 18.01 24.30
N LYS A 402 29.33 17.47 25.19
CA LYS A 402 27.92 17.18 24.90
C LYS A 402 27.12 18.46 24.74
N CYS A 403 26.23 18.48 23.75
CA CYS A 403 25.43 19.64 23.42
C CYS A 403 24.03 19.28 22.91
N GLU A 404 23.08 20.20 23.04
CA GLU A 404 21.75 20.13 22.46
C GLU A 404 21.69 21.00 21.20
N LEU A 405 21.19 20.47 20.08
CA LEU A 405 21.01 21.22 18.85
C LEU A 405 19.72 22.04 18.93
N LEU A 406 19.83 23.35 18.74
CA LEU A 406 18.71 24.28 18.84
C LEU A 406 18.13 24.55 17.46
N VAL A 407 16.97 23.95 17.18
CA VAL A 407 16.32 23.99 15.85
C VAL A 407 15.42 25.22 15.68
N ASN A 408 15.08 25.91 16.77
CA ASN A 408 14.26 27.12 16.76
C ASN A 408 14.76 28.14 17.81
N VAL A 409 15.74 28.96 17.44
CA VAL A 409 16.21 30.07 18.29
C VAL A 409 15.62 31.38 17.78
N SER A 410 14.85 32.08 18.60
CA SER A 410 14.32 33.40 18.26
C SER A 410 15.46 34.41 18.09
N GLN A 411 15.35 35.29 17.09
CA GLN A 411 16.34 36.33 16.79
C GLN A 411 16.69 37.24 17.99
N GLU A 412 15.86 37.29 19.04
CA GLU A 412 16.12 38.06 20.27
C GLU A 412 17.27 37.47 21.13
N VAL A 413 17.55 36.17 21.01
CA VAL A 413 18.62 35.47 21.75
C VAL A 413 19.96 35.56 21.00
N ILE A 414 19.90 35.78 19.68
CA ILE A 414 21.04 35.96 18.81
C ILE A 414 21.45 37.45 18.92
N GLY A 415 22.44 37.74 19.76
CA GLY A 415 22.91 39.11 19.99
C GLY A 415 23.13 39.91 18.70
N ALA A 416 22.93 41.23 18.75
CA ALA A 416 22.84 42.13 17.60
C ALA A 416 24.05 42.11 16.63
N ASP A 417 25.18 41.53 17.03
CA ASP A 417 26.41 41.39 16.22
C ASP A 417 26.39 40.23 15.20
N MET A 418 25.28 39.49 15.10
CA MET A 418 25.14 38.34 14.18
C MET A 418 24.13 38.57 13.05
N LYS A 419 23.58 39.78 12.90
CA LYS A 419 22.56 40.12 11.88
C LYS A 419 23.01 39.87 10.43
N ASP A 420 24.32 39.94 10.17
CA ASP A 420 24.90 39.90 8.82
C ASP A 420 25.82 38.69 8.58
N LYS A 421 25.83 37.70 9.48
CA LYS A 421 26.59 36.46 9.26
C LYS A 421 25.67 35.39 8.70
N VAL A 422 25.87 35.10 7.41
CA VAL A 422 25.31 33.97 6.68
C VAL A 422 25.39 32.72 7.55
N THR A 423 24.24 32.10 7.87
CA THR A 423 24.15 30.86 8.65
C THR A 423 24.52 29.61 7.84
N SER A 424 25.24 29.75 6.72
CA SER A 424 25.73 28.61 5.96
C SER A 424 26.96 28.02 6.65
N GLY A 425 26.86 26.75 7.01
CA GLY A 425 27.93 26.01 7.68
C GLY A 425 28.08 26.28 9.17
N PHE A 426 27.09 26.89 9.85
CA PHE A 426 27.08 27.02 11.30
C PHE A 426 25.74 26.60 11.91
N VAL A 427 25.79 25.88 13.05
CA VAL A 427 24.66 25.43 13.84
C VAL A 427 24.66 26.07 15.23
N LEU A 428 23.48 26.29 15.79
CA LEU A 428 23.32 26.77 17.17
C LEU A 428 23.17 25.57 18.11
N VAL A 429 24.07 25.49 19.08
CA VAL A 429 24.07 24.43 20.08
C VAL A 429 24.05 25.02 21.49
N SER A 430 23.42 24.33 22.42
CA SER A 430 23.52 24.61 23.86
C SER A 430 24.55 23.67 24.47
N VAL A 431 25.64 24.24 24.99
CA VAL A 431 26.64 23.50 25.77
C VAL A 431 26.52 23.98 27.21
N ASP A 432 26.13 23.10 28.14
CA ASP A 432 25.90 23.42 29.56
C ASP A 432 24.97 24.63 29.79
N GLY A 433 23.94 24.79 28.94
CA GLY A 433 22.96 25.88 29.04
C GLY A 433 23.40 27.20 28.41
N VAL A 434 24.59 27.25 27.80
CA VAL A 434 25.08 28.41 27.07
C VAL A 434 24.94 28.18 25.56
N VAL A 435 24.22 29.06 24.89
CA VAL A 435 24.05 29.02 23.44
C VAL A 435 25.33 29.46 22.74
N LYS A 436 25.85 28.61 21.85
CA LYS A 436 27.04 28.86 21.03
C LYS A 436 26.72 28.62 19.56
N LEU A 437 27.30 29.43 18.69
CA LEU A 437 27.33 29.18 17.24
C LEU A 437 28.59 28.38 16.91
N VAL A 438 28.43 27.24 16.26
CA VAL A 438 29.50 26.28 15.98
C VAL A 438 29.48 25.92 14.50
N ASN A 439 30.63 25.65 13.88
CA ASN A 439 30.64 25.18 12.50
C ASN A 439 29.92 23.82 12.40
N GLU A 440 29.10 23.62 11.38
CA GLU A 440 28.34 22.38 11.18
C GLU A 440 29.26 21.15 11.14
N LYS A 441 30.47 21.28 10.57
CA LYS A 441 31.43 20.18 10.49
C LYS A 441 31.95 19.72 11.85
N ASP A 442 31.88 20.58 12.86
CA ASP A 442 32.35 20.28 14.21
C ASP A 442 31.25 19.63 15.08
N PHE A 443 30.00 19.59 14.59
CA PHE A 443 28.88 18.96 15.28
C PHE A 443 28.73 17.49 14.89
N VAL A 444 28.75 16.62 15.88
CA VAL A 444 28.56 15.18 15.72
C VAL A 444 27.25 14.75 16.37
N PHE A 445 26.27 14.34 15.57
CA PHE A 445 25.01 13.79 16.04
C PHE A 445 25.20 12.54 16.91
N LYS A 446 24.45 12.43 18.01
CA LYS A 446 24.45 11.23 18.88
C LYS A 446 23.08 10.59 19.02
N SER A 447 22.03 11.35 19.34
CA SER A 447 20.69 10.80 19.55
C SER A 447 19.61 11.86 19.39
N ALA A 448 18.37 11.41 19.18
CA ALA A 448 17.19 12.27 19.20
C ALA A 448 16.14 11.66 20.14
N GLU A 449 15.58 12.49 21.02
CA GLU A 449 14.52 12.11 21.96
C GLU A 449 13.23 12.83 21.59
N TYR A 450 12.15 12.07 21.40
CA TYR A 450 10.84 12.61 21.07
C TYR A 450 10.03 12.78 22.37
N LYS A 451 9.58 14.00 22.66
CA LYS A 451 8.63 14.27 23.74
C LYS A 451 7.20 14.28 23.18
N GLU A 452 6.35 13.42 23.75
CA GLU A 452 4.90 13.34 23.46
C GLU A 452 4.17 14.67 23.66
#